data_AF-A0A0D2P8D4-F1
#
_entry.id   AF-A0A0D2P8D4-F1
#
_cell.length_a   1.000
_cell.length_b   1.000
_cell.length_c   1.000
_cell.angle_alpha   90.00
_cell.angle_beta   90.00
_cell.angle_gamma   90.00
#
_symmetry.space_group_name_H-M   'P 1'
#
loop_
_entity.id
_entity.type
_entity.pdbx_description
1 polymer ?
#
loop_
_entity_poly.entity_id
_entity_poly.type
_entity_poly.pdbx_seq_one_letter_code
_entity_poly.pdbx_strand_id
1 'polypeptide(L)'
;MEAQKSNVLLLLNDSLEFIVADLALASHSIKSITLAESTLLAAVLEAHQPDAIITHAFLLPQLLELIYEAADARQVEHTIVVVGEPTPAAMASVASNVKVLRFADLEREGTKVEKRLSTLPKPSDVFTLSVYEVVDGEVYGAQLTHENVTAAVTAVRALFPTAPLSSLDTILSAHSLSTAFGRALAYTAIYEGTSFATIPTSELYHAEEAAVTAENAQAIAIRKYPIPAPTVIFLKPGHLEDIVSGIGKQARRSWLLHAFAARHKGAALVEGFVTNQSLWDRLVFDGARAKVLGHAAATLRAVIVSGGSIANALLEPARIALSVPLVVAHTSALSGAPVLASHPLDLQALPGNGAAPAGPPGINVEVKLLGLDDDAVEGGADPVGTLIARGPSIGQRVPLPAYFTGWESVGGEEWTAVGGRARVQTNGAFVVL
;
A
#
# COMPACT_ATOMS: atom_id res chain seq x y z
N MET A 1 8.89 19.78 -25.57
CA MET A 1 7.81 19.50 -24.60
C MET A 1 8.21 20.15 -23.28
N GLU A 2 7.35 20.96 -22.68
CA GLU A 2 7.56 21.43 -21.31
C GLU A 2 7.34 20.25 -20.37
N ALA A 3 8.34 19.88 -19.55
CA ALA A 3 8.29 18.67 -18.71
C ALA A 3 7.05 18.63 -17.79
N GLN A 4 6.56 19.80 -17.36
CA GLN A 4 5.37 19.95 -16.50
C GLN A 4 4.05 19.55 -17.16
N LYS A 5 4.01 19.46 -18.50
CA LYS A 5 2.82 19.03 -19.26
C LYS A 5 2.86 17.54 -19.60
N SER A 6 4.02 16.90 -19.46
CA SER A 6 4.19 15.49 -19.76
C SER A 6 3.65 14.61 -18.63
N ASN A 7 3.14 13.45 -18.99
CA ASN A 7 2.69 12.42 -18.09
C ASN A 7 3.19 11.04 -18.55
N VAL A 8 3.46 10.17 -17.58
CA VAL A 8 4.05 8.84 -17.83
C VAL A 8 3.27 7.79 -17.08
N LEU A 9 2.79 6.78 -17.81
CA LEU A 9 2.09 5.63 -17.22
C LEU A 9 3.10 4.58 -16.75
N LEU A 10 3.03 4.21 -15.47
CA LEU A 10 3.87 3.19 -14.85
C LEU A 10 3.09 1.88 -14.68
N LEU A 11 3.43 0.89 -15.51
CA LEU A 11 2.89 -0.47 -15.51
C LEU A 11 3.95 -1.46 -14.99
N LEU A 12 4.48 -1.15 -13.81
CA LEU A 12 5.53 -1.93 -13.18
C LEU A 12 5.02 -2.53 -11.86
N ASN A 13 5.28 -3.82 -11.66
CA ASN A 13 5.27 -4.42 -10.32
C ASN A 13 6.33 -3.77 -9.42
N ASP A 14 6.30 -4.17 -8.15
CA ASP A 14 7.21 -3.70 -7.13
C ASP A 14 8.67 -4.10 -7.45
N SER A 15 9.44 -3.12 -7.89
CA SER A 15 10.83 -3.27 -8.29
C SER A 15 11.62 -1.98 -8.06
N LEU A 16 12.94 -2.07 -8.17
CA LEU A 16 13.81 -0.89 -8.06
C LEU A 16 13.59 0.08 -9.22
N GLU A 17 13.33 -0.44 -10.42
CA GLU A 17 13.04 0.34 -11.62
C GLU A 17 11.76 1.18 -11.45
N PHE A 18 10.74 0.67 -10.73
CA PHE A 18 9.58 1.46 -10.35
C PHE A 18 9.99 2.70 -9.55
N ILE A 19 10.75 2.51 -8.47
CA ILE A 19 11.16 3.59 -7.56
C ILE A 19 12.06 4.60 -8.29
N VAL A 20 13.03 4.11 -9.08
CA VAL A 20 13.93 4.96 -9.86
C VAL A 20 13.15 5.78 -10.88
N ALA A 21 12.19 5.16 -11.58
CA ALA A 21 11.34 5.86 -12.53
C ALA A 21 10.47 6.92 -11.86
N ASP A 22 9.74 6.58 -10.79
CA ASP A 22 8.83 7.52 -10.11
C ASP A 22 9.59 8.72 -9.52
N LEU A 23 10.77 8.50 -8.91
CA LEU A 23 11.62 9.57 -8.40
C LEU A 23 12.24 10.42 -9.52
N ALA A 24 12.62 9.81 -10.65
CA ALA A 24 13.13 10.54 -11.80
C ALA A 24 12.05 11.46 -12.39
N LEU A 25 10.83 10.94 -12.59
CA LEU A 25 9.69 11.73 -13.05
C LEU A 25 9.40 12.91 -12.11
N ALA A 26 9.37 12.64 -10.81
CA ALA A 26 9.16 13.65 -9.78
C ALA A 26 10.24 14.75 -9.80
N SER A 27 11.51 14.39 -9.98
CA SER A 27 12.62 15.36 -10.04
C SER A 27 12.52 16.31 -11.25
N HIS A 28 11.78 15.90 -12.29
CA HIS A 28 11.53 16.65 -13.50
C HIS A 28 10.12 17.28 -13.55
N SER A 29 9.36 17.21 -12.45
CA SER A 29 7.94 17.66 -12.39
C SER A 29 7.06 16.99 -13.46
N ILE A 30 7.37 15.75 -13.82
CA ILE A 30 6.60 14.93 -14.75
C ILE A 30 5.62 14.09 -13.93
N LYS A 31 4.34 14.11 -14.28
CA LYS A 31 3.30 13.42 -13.53
C LYS A 31 3.33 11.93 -13.83
N SER A 32 3.40 11.08 -12.80
CA SER A 32 3.23 9.64 -12.99
C SER A 32 1.74 9.25 -12.94
N ILE A 33 1.35 8.28 -13.75
CA ILE A 33 0.02 7.64 -13.71
C ILE A 33 0.25 6.20 -13.28
N THR A 34 -0.52 5.73 -12.30
CA THR A 34 -0.41 4.38 -11.73
C THR A 34 -1.78 3.75 -11.61
N LEU A 35 -1.87 2.43 -11.66
CA LEU A 35 -3.13 1.70 -11.56
C LEU A 35 -3.18 0.94 -10.24
N ALA A 36 -4.26 1.07 -9.47
CA ALA A 36 -4.47 0.27 -8.28
C ALA A 36 -4.72 -1.21 -8.61
N GLU A 37 -5.25 -1.47 -9.81
CA GLU A 37 -5.62 -2.79 -10.33
C GLU A 37 -5.27 -2.89 -11.82
N SER A 38 -4.85 -4.07 -12.29
CA SER A 38 -4.41 -4.28 -13.68
C SER A 38 -5.56 -4.22 -14.70
N THR A 39 -6.79 -4.48 -14.27
CA THR A 39 -8.03 -4.40 -15.08
C THR A 39 -8.33 -2.98 -15.59
N LEU A 40 -7.76 -1.96 -14.94
CA LEU A 40 -8.00 -0.54 -15.28
C LEU A 40 -7.18 -0.04 -16.47
N LEU A 41 -6.29 -0.86 -17.02
CA LEU A 41 -5.38 -0.44 -18.10
C LEU A 41 -6.14 0.03 -19.35
N ALA A 42 -7.15 -0.73 -19.78
CA ALA A 42 -7.94 -0.38 -20.97
C ALA A 42 -8.65 0.97 -20.79
N ALA A 43 -9.36 1.14 -19.65
CA ALA A 43 -10.08 2.37 -19.34
C ALA A 43 -9.16 3.60 -19.31
N VAL A 44 -7.92 3.46 -18.82
CA VAL A 44 -6.95 4.56 -18.82
C VAL A 44 -6.46 4.91 -20.22
N LEU A 45 -6.15 3.92 -21.04
CA LEU A 45 -5.69 4.15 -22.42
C LEU A 45 -6.79 4.73 -23.32
N GLU A 46 -8.06 4.38 -23.07
CA GLU A 46 -9.21 4.98 -23.74
C GLU A 46 -9.44 6.43 -23.31
N ALA A 47 -9.31 6.73 -22.01
CA ALA A 47 -9.54 8.07 -21.48
C ALA A 47 -8.41 9.05 -21.82
N HIS A 48 -7.17 8.57 -21.96
CA HIS A 48 -6.00 9.40 -22.21
C HIS A 48 -4.83 8.62 -22.80
N GLN A 49 -4.05 9.31 -23.63
CA GLN A 49 -2.83 8.76 -24.20
C GLN A 49 -1.60 9.30 -23.45
N PRO A 50 -0.86 8.44 -22.72
CA PRO A 50 0.34 8.86 -22.03
C PRO A 50 1.48 9.25 -23.00
N ASP A 51 2.29 10.24 -22.63
CA ASP A 51 3.44 10.65 -23.45
C ASP A 51 4.52 9.55 -23.49
N ALA A 52 4.63 8.78 -22.41
CA ALA A 52 5.41 7.56 -22.38
C ALA A 52 4.78 6.52 -21.44
N ILE A 53 5.07 5.25 -21.70
CA ILE A 53 4.63 4.12 -20.87
C ILE A 53 5.88 3.36 -20.43
N ILE A 54 6.04 3.12 -19.13
CA ILE A 54 7.09 2.26 -18.59
C ILE A 54 6.45 0.97 -18.11
N THR A 55 6.85 -0.18 -18.66
CA THR A 55 6.17 -1.45 -18.42
C THR A 55 7.13 -2.62 -18.32
N HIS A 56 6.67 -3.75 -17.75
CA HIS A 56 7.42 -5.00 -17.81
C HIS A 56 7.43 -5.57 -19.24
N ALA A 57 8.53 -6.20 -19.64
CA ALA A 57 8.68 -6.79 -20.97
C ALA A 57 7.59 -7.83 -21.29
N PHE A 58 7.08 -8.56 -20.29
CA PHE A 58 6.02 -9.55 -20.49
C PHE A 58 4.64 -8.92 -20.77
N LEU A 59 4.41 -7.67 -20.38
CA LEU A 59 3.15 -6.95 -20.66
C LEU A 59 3.14 -6.30 -22.05
N LEU A 60 4.29 -6.22 -22.72
CA LEU A 60 4.41 -5.54 -24.00
C LEU A 60 3.41 -6.05 -25.06
N PRO A 61 3.18 -7.37 -25.24
CA PRO A 61 2.21 -7.85 -26.24
C PRO A 61 0.78 -7.34 -25.99
N GLN A 62 0.30 -7.46 -24.75
CA GLN A 62 -1.03 -6.99 -24.35
C GLN A 62 -1.15 -5.46 -24.49
N LEU A 63 -0.11 -4.73 -24.12
CA LEU A 63 -0.08 -3.28 -24.26
C LEU A 63 -0.16 -2.85 -25.73
N LEU A 64 0.56 -3.52 -26.62
CA LEU A 64 0.52 -3.23 -28.06
C LEU A 64 -0.87 -3.51 -28.65
N GLU A 65 -1.50 -4.62 -28.24
CA GLU A 65 -2.87 -4.95 -28.63
C GLU A 65 -3.87 -3.85 -28.24
N LEU A 66 -3.87 -3.45 -26.96
CA LEU A 66 -4.74 -2.37 -26.46
C LEU A 66 -4.48 -1.03 -27.15
N ILE A 67 -3.21 -0.70 -27.42
CA ILE A 67 -2.86 0.50 -28.17
C ILE A 67 -3.45 0.38 -29.58
N TYR A 68 -3.28 -0.73 -30.31
CA TYR A 68 -3.78 -0.85 -31.68
C TYR A 68 -5.31 -0.87 -31.80
N GLU A 69 -6.01 -1.30 -30.76
CA GLU A 69 -7.48 -1.26 -30.69
C GLU A 69 -8.02 0.17 -30.46
N ALA A 70 -7.26 1.03 -29.80
CA ALA A 70 -7.64 2.42 -29.60
C ALA A 70 -7.74 3.16 -30.95
N ALA A 71 -8.88 3.80 -31.21
CA ALA A 71 -9.26 4.33 -32.52
C ALA A 71 -8.27 5.32 -33.15
N ASP A 72 -7.44 5.99 -32.33
CA ASP A 72 -6.48 7.02 -32.75
C ASP A 72 -5.03 6.52 -32.89
N ALA A 73 -4.75 5.25 -32.59
CA ALA A 73 -3.39 4.73 -32.44
C ALA A 73 -2.55 4.66 -33.72
N ARG A 74 -3.14 4.92 -34.89
CA ARG A 74 -2.39 5.00 -36.17
C ARG A 74 -1.86 6.39 -36.48
N GLN A 75 -2.26 7.41 -35.72
CA GLN A 75 -1.89 8.81 -35.99
C GLN A 75 -0.93 9.40 -34.95
N VAL A 76 -0.69 8.70 -33.84
CA VAL A 76 0.11 9.20 -32.70
C VAL A 76 1.38 8.37 -32.52
N GLU A 77 2.48 9.03 -32.18
CA GLU A 77 3.74 8.38 -31.82
C GLU A 77 3.72 7.97 -30.34
N HIS A 78 3.96 6.67 -30.06
CA HIS A 78 4.03 6.17 -28.69
C HIS A 78 5.48 5.86 -28.30
N THR A 79 5.88 6.23 -27.09
CA THR A 79 7.17 5.80 -26.50
C THR A 79 6.93 4.81 -25.38
N ILE A 80 7.44 3.59 -25.52
CA ILE A 80 7.33 2.53 -24.52
C ILE A 80 8.73 2.18 -24.01
N VAL A 81 8.94 2.26 -22.70
CA VAL A 81 10.15 1.82 -22.02
C VAL A 81 9.88 0.48 -21.34
N VAL A 82 10.66 -0.55 -21.66
CA VAL A 82 10.47 -1.91 -21.16
C VAL A 82 11.53 -2.28 -20.13
N VAL A 83 11.09 -2.83 -19.01
CA VAL A 83 11.95 -3.45 -17.99
C VAL A 83 12.05 -4.94 -18.26
N GLY A 84 13.27 -5.44 -18.40
CA GLY A 84 13.57 -6.80 -18.87
C GLY A 84 13.78 -6.87 -20.39
N GLU A 85 13.87 -8.08 -20.92
CA GLU A 85 14.11 -8.34 -22.35
C GLU A 85 12.80 -8.74 -23.05
N PRO A 86 12.31 -7.93 -24.01
CA PRO A 86 11.16 -8.30 -24.84
C PRO A 86 11.41 -9.54 -25.68
N THR A 87 10.36 -10.31 -25.93
CA THR A 87 10.47 -11.46 -26.84
C THR A 87 10.69 -10.99 -28.29
N PRO A 88 11.40 -11.76 -29.13
CA PRO A 88 11.55 -11.42 -30.54
C PRO A 88 10.21 -11.28 -31.27
N ALA A 89 9.20 -12.07 -30.88
CA ALA A 89 7.85 -11.99 -31.41
C ALA A 89 7.17 -10.65 -31.04
N ALA A 90 7.28 -10.21 -29.78
CA ALA A 90 6.75 -8.92 -29.35
C ALA A 90 7.42 -7.77 -30.12
N MET A 91 8.75 -7.81 -30.28
CA MET A 91 9.47 -6.79 -31.05
C MET A 91 9.10 -6.78 -32.54
N ALA A 92 8.81 -7.94 -33.13
CA ALA A 92 8.36 -8.03 -34.52
C ALA A 92 6.94 -7.45 -34.73
N SER A 93 6.13 -7.37 -33.67
CA SER A 93 4.77 -6.80 -33.70
C SER A 93 4.72 -5.28 -33.48
N VAL A 94 5.86 -4.63 -33.22
CA VAL A 94 5.94 -3.18 -32.99
C VAL A 94 5.75 -2.44 -34.32
N ALA A 95 4.72 -1.59 -34.38
CA ALA A 95 4.42 -0.75 -35.53
C ALA A 95 5.42 0.41 -35.65
N SER A 96 5.51 0.99 -36.85
CA SER A 96 6.47 2.07 -37.15
C SER A 96 6.26 3.36 -36.32
N ASN A 97 5.06 3.57 -35.78
CA ASN A 97 4.74 4.71 -34.92
C ASN A 97 4.94 4.42 -33.42
N VAL A 98 5.45 3.24 -33.05
CA VAL A 98 5.74 2.88 -31.66
C VAL A 98 7.26 2.74 -31.48
N LYS A 99 7.81 3.51 -30.55
CA LYS A 99 9.22 3.48 -30.18
C LYS A 99 9.39 2.69 -28.89
N VAL A 100 9.98 1.50 -28.98
CA VAL A 100 10.31 0.67 -27.82
C VAL A 100 11.77 0.87 -27.41
N LEU A 101 12.01 1.19 -26.13
CA LEU A 101 13.32 1.40 -25.52
C LEU A 101 13.50 0.46 -24.34
N ARG A 102 14.68 -0.16 -24.18
CA ARG A 102 14.99 -0.95 -22.97
C ARG A 102 15.41 -0.03 -21.84
N PHE A 103 14.88 -0.26 -20.64
CA PHE A 103 15.19 0.53 -19.45
C PHE A 103 16.70 0.53 -19.14
N ALA A 104 17.35 -0.63 -19.22
CA ALA A 104 18.80 -0.75 -18.99
C ALA A 104 19.65 0.02 -20.01
N ASP A 105 19.17 0.14 -21.26
CA ASP A 105 19.83 0.97 -22.27
C ASP A 105 19.64 2.46 -21.95
N LEU A 106 18.45 2.85 -21.50
CA LEU A 106 18.13 4.23 -21.11
C LEU A 106 18.98 4.67 -19.91
N GLU A 107 19.13 3.84 -18.88
CA GLU A 107 20.02 4.13 -17.74
C GLU A 107 21.47 4.29 -18.20
N ARG A 108 21.98 3.34 -18.98
CA ARG A 108 23.37 3.35 -19.45
C ARG A 108 23.66 4.59 -20.30
N GLU A 109 22.79 4.92 -21.26
CA GLU A 109 22.98 6.11 -22.09
C GLU A 109 22.75 7.40 -21.29
N GLY A 110 21.82 7.40 -20.34
CA GLY A 110 21.54 8.53 -19.45
C GLY A 110 22.75 8.99 -18.64
N THR A 111 23.65 8.08 -18.25
CA THR A 111 24.91 8.44 -17.55
C THR A 111 25.87 9.29 -18.40
N LYS A 112 25.74 9.25 -19.72
CA LYS A 112 26.63 9.94 -20.67
C LYS A 112 26.10 11.31 -21.08
N VAL A 113 24.82 11.59 -20.82
CA VAL A 113 24.15 12.83 -21.22
C VAL A 113 24.31 13.88 -20.13
N GLU A 114 24.38 15.15 -20.52
CA GLU A 114 24.39 16.25 -19.58
C GLU A 114 23.10 16.27 -18.74
N LYS A 115 23.25 16.44 -17.42
CA LYS A 115 22.12 16.48 -16.51
C LYS A 115 21.23 17.66 -16.85
N ARG A 116 19.96 17.39 -17.19
CA ARG A 116 18.98 18.45 -17.41
C ARG A 116 18.53 19.03 -16.07
N LEU A 117 18.81 20.30 -15.84
CA LEU A 117 18.25 21.04 -14.71
C LEU A 117 16.79 21.36 -15.02
N SER A 118 15.88 20.78 -14.24
CA SER A 118 14.47 21.12 -14.26
C SER A 118 14.12 22.03 -13.10
N THR A 119 13.04 22.78 -13.23
CA THR A 119 12.49 23.53 -12.10
C THR A 119 12.16 22.56 -10.99
N LEU A 120 12.59 22.86 -9.76
CA LEU A 120 12.20 22.07 -8.61
C LEU A 120 10.67 22.10 -8.46
N PRO A 121 10.04 20.94 -8.21
CA PRO A 121 8.60 20.87 -8.00
C PRO A 121 8.20 21.64 -6.73
N LYS A 122 7.07 22.33 -6.79
CA LYS A 122 6.44 22.94 -5.61
C LYS A 122 5.65 21.86 -4.85
N PRO A 123 5.43 22.01 -3.53
CA PRO A 123 4.60 21.10 -2.76
C PRO A 123 3.18 20.92 -3.34
N SER A 124 2.62 21.98 -3.91
CA SER A 124 1.30 22.01 -4.54
C SER A 124 1.24 21.35 -5.93
N ASP A 125 2.39 21.10 -6.56
CA ASP A 125 2.40 20.51 -7.90
C ASP A 125 1.93 19.05 -7.83
N VAL A 126 1.16 18.64 -8.84
CA VAL A 126 0.68 17.25 -8.93
C VAL A 126 1.87 16.33 -9.14
N PHE A 127 2.02 15.37 -8.24
CA PHE A 127 3.06 14.36 -8.28
C PHE A 127 2.59 13.14 -9.08
N THR A 128 1.40 12.64 -8.79
CA THR A 128 0.89 11.39 -9.38
C THR A 128 -0.63 11.36 -9.46
N LEU A 129 -1.14 10.59 -10.42
CA LEU A 129 -2.52 10.13 -10.48
C LEU A 129 -2.54 8.63 -10.21
N SER A 130 -3.19 8.19 -9.13
CA SER A 130 -3.44 6.77 -8.88
C SER A 130 -4.87 6.43 -9.26
N VAL A 131 -5.06 5.65 -10.31
CA VAL A 131 -6.37 5.28 -10.85
C VAL A 131 -6.90 4.06 -10.09
N TYR A 132 -8.16 4.14 -9.66
CA TYR A 132 -8.82 3.09 -8.88
C TYR A 132 -10.31 3.00 -9.25
N GLU A 133 -10.89 1.83 -9.00
CA GLU A 133 -12.32 1.57 -9.15
C GLU A 133 -13.04 1.74 -7.81
N VAL A 134 -14.28 2.22 -7.86
CA VAL A 134 -15.18 2.25 -6.70
C VAL A 134 -16.24 1.17 -6.87
N VAL A 135 -16.90 0.76 -5.78
CA VAL A 135 -17.90 -0.33 -5.73
C VAL A 135 -18.97 -0.27 -6.83
N ASP A 136 -19.30 0.93 -7.33
CA ASP A 136 -20.30 1.13 -8.39
C ASP A 136 -19.75 0.90 -9.82
N GLY A 137 -18.51 0.44 -9.98
CA GLY A 137 -17.85 0.20 -11.27
C GLY A 137 -17.26 1.45 -11.92
N GLU A 138 -17.41 2.61 -11.26
CA GLU A 138 -16.89 3.88 -11.76
C GLU A 138 -15.40 4.03 -11.46
N VAL A 139 -14.65 4.50 -12.47
CA VAL A 139 -13.21 4.68 -12.40
C VAL A 139 -12.86 6.14 -12.06
N TYR A 140 -12.06 6.32 -11.02
CA TYR A 140 -11.60 7.62 -10.54
C TYR A 140 -10.08 7.67 -10.47
N GLY A 141 -9.55 8.88 -10.53
CA GLY A 141 -8.17 9.18 -10.17
C GLY A 141 -8.08 9.76 -8.76
N ALA A 142 -7.10 9.31 -8.00
CA ALA A 142 -6.58 9.98 -6.82
C ALA A 142 -5.43 10.88 -7.27
N GLN A 143 -5.72 12.18 -7.42
CA GLN A 143 -4.70 13.18 -7.74
C GLN A 143 -3.98 13.56 -6.44
N LEU A 144 -2.67 13.28 -6.41
CA LEU A 144 -1.83 13.51 -5.24
C LEU A 144 -0.70 14.47 -5.60
N THR A 145 -0.46 15.45 -4.74
CA THR A 145 0.63 16.41 -4.84
C THR A 145 1.90 15.90 -4.16
N HIS A 146 3.01 16.62 -4.35
CA HIS A 146 4.24 16.35 -3.59
C HIS A 146 4.03 16.49 -2.07
N GLU A 147 3.21 17.46 -1.65
CA GLU A 147 2.80 17.61 -0.24
C GLU A 147 2.04 16.38 0.26
N ASN A 148 1.09 15.85 -0.53
CA ASN A 148 0.34 14.66 -0.13
C ASN A 148 1.23 13.46 0.16
N VAL A 149 2.16 13.18 -0.75
CA VAL A 149 3.09 12.06 -0.60
C VAL A 149 4.07 12.28 0.55
N THR A 150 4.55 13.50 0.75
CA THR A 150 5.47 13.82 1.86
C THR A 150 4.75 13.72 3.21
N ALA A 151 3.54 14.25 3.31
CA ALA A 151 2.70 14.11 4.51
C ALA A 151 2.40 12.64 4.80
N ALA A 152 2.16 11.83 3.75
CA ALA A 152 1.96 10.40 3.90
C ALA A 152 3.15 9.69 4.55
N VAL A 153 4.38 9.99 4.11
CA VAL A 153 5.60 9.47 4.73
C VAL A 153 5.64 9.80 6.22
N THR A 154 5.32 11.04 6.61
CA THR A 154 5.34 11.41 8.04
C THR A 154 4.31 10.66 8.88
N ALA A 155 3.12 10.34 8.34
CA ALA A 155 2.11 9.58 9.06
C ALA A 155 2.43 8.10 9.17
N VAL A 156 3.04 7.49 8.13
CA VAL A 156 3.50 6.10 8.20
C VAL A 156 4.52 5.94 9.33
N ARG A 157 5.40 6.92 9.54
CA ARG A 157 6.37 6.91 10.66
C ARG A 157 5.71 6.81 12.03
N ALA A 158 4.53 7.38 12.19
CA ALA A 158 3.78 7.34 13.44
C ALA A 158 3.18 5.95 13.76
N LEU A 159 3.21 5.01 12.81
CA LEU A 159 2.76 3.63 13.02
C LEU A 159 3.83 2.76 13.70
N PHE A 160 5.08 3.20 13.75
CA PHE A 160 6.15 2.43 14.36
C PHE A 160 6.12 2.62 15.89
N PRO A 161 6.43 1.55 16.66
CA PRO A 161 6.46 1.62 18.11
C PRO A 161 7.63 2.52 18.60
N THR A 162 7.80 2.61 19.91
CA THR A 162 8.65 3.54 20.68
C THR A 162 10.11 3.71 20.24
N ALA A 163 10.67 2.84 19.40
CA ALA A 163 12.00 3.04 18.81
C ALA A 163 11.87 3.48 17.35
N PRO A 164 12.52 4.59 16.94
CA PRO A 164 12.52 5.01 15.54
C PRO A 164 13.11 3.91 14.64
N LEU A 165 12.79 3.99 13.36
CA LEU A 165 13.47 3.16 12.38
C LEU A 165 14.95 3.56 12.30
N SER A 166 15.79 2.58 11.97
CA SER A 166 17.23 2.74 11.79
C SER A 166 17.67 2.02 10.53
N SER A 167 18.88 2.28 10.04
CA SER A 167 19.43 1.60 8.86
C SER A 167 19.59 0.07 9.02
N LEU A 168 19.43 -0.46 10.23
CA LEU A 168 19.41 -1.90 10.51
C LEU A 168 18.02 -2.53 10.33
N ASP A 169 16.98 -1.71 10.22
CA ASP A 169 15.61 -2.16 10.04
C ASP A 169 15.31 -2.52 8.60
N THR A 170 14.31 -3.40 8.44
CA THR A 170 13.80 -3.81 7.14
C THR A 170 12.28 -3.80 7.18
N ILE A 171 11.68 -2.98 6.31
CA ILE A 171 10.23 -2.94 6.08
C ILE A 171 9.89 -3.95 4.99
N LEU A 172 8.98 -4.86 5.30
CA LEU A 172 8.38 -5.76 4.32
C LEU A 172 6.91 -5.39 4.12
N SER A 173 6.45 -5.28 2.88
CA SER A 173 5.10 -4.81 2.55
C SER A 173 4.31 -5.76 1.63
N ALA A 174 3.04 -5.98 1.96
CA ALA A 174 2.04 -6.62 1.11
C ALA A 174 1.26 -5.64 0.21
N HIS A 175 1.68 -4.38 0.14
CA HIS A 175 1.03 -3.33 -0.65
C HIS A 175 1.86 -2.95 -1.87
N SER A 176 1.20 -2.89 -3.03
CA SER A 176 1.82 -2.54 -4.31
C SER A 176 2.31 -1.10 -4.33
N LEU A 177 3.48 -0.86 -4.93
CA LEU A 177 3.99 0.47 -5.27
C LEU A 177 3.11 1.21 -6.28
N SER A 178 2.19 0.53 -6.96
CA SER A 178 1.23 1.23 -7.83
C SER A 178 0.15 1.97 -7.02
N THR A 179 -0.04 1.63 -5.74
CA THR A 179 -0.95 2.34 -4.83
C THR A 179 -0.24 3.48 -4.09
N ALA A 180 -0.97 4.55 -3.78
CA ALA A 180 -0.44 5.67 -2.99
C ALA A 180 0.14 5.23 -1.64
N PHE A 181 -0.56 4.34 -0.93
CA PHE A 181 -0.12 3.82 0.36
C PHE A 181 1.16 2.98 0.22
N GLY A 182 1.22 2.05 -0.73
CA GLY A 182 2.42 1.24 -0.95
C GLY A 182 3.65 2.07 -1.30
N ARG A 183 3.50 3.14 -2.10
CA ARG A 183 4.58 4.12 -2.35
C ARG A 183 5.04 4.81 -1.08
N ALA A 184 4.11 5.29 -0.25
CA ALA A 184 4.46 5.96 1.00
C ALA A 184 5.25 5.04 1.95
N LEU A 185 4.97 3.74 1.96
CA LEU A 185 5.78 2.76 2.72
C LEU A 185 7.22 2.69 2.20
N ALA A 186 7.41 2.60 0.88
CA ALA A 186 8.74 2.56 0.27
C ALA A 186 9.50 3.88 0.48
N TYR A 187 8.82 5.02 0.34
CA TYR A 187 9.38 6.34 0.59
C TYR A 187 9.73 6.58 2.05
N THR A 188 8.96 6.02 2.97
CA THR A 188 9.32 6.03 4.39
C THR A 188 10.59 5.24 4.64
N ALA A 189 10.74 4.08 4.00
CA ALA A 189 11.96 3.28 4.14
C ALA A 189 13.19 4.01 3.61
N ILE A 190 13.07 4.67 2.45
CA ILE A 190 14.15 5.49 1.85
C ILE A 190 14.48 6.68 2.75
N TYR A 191 13.47 7.39 3.25
CA TYR A 191 13.64 8.55 4.13
C TYR A 191 14.38 8.18 5.43
N GLU A 192 14.07 7.03 6.00
CA GLU A 192 14.70 6.53 7.23
C GLU A 192 16.03 5.78 6.97
N GLY A 193 16.44 5.63 5.70
CA GLY A 193 17.66 4.91 5.33
C GLY A 193 17.62 3.41 5.65
N THR A 194 16.44 2.81 5.63
CA THR A 194 16.19 1.40 5.97
C THR A 194 16.05 0.53 4.71
N SER A 195 16.11 -0.80 4.87
CA SER A 195 15.83 -1.71 3.75
C SER A 195 14.32 -1.83 3.52
N PHE A 196 13.90 -1.95 2.25
CA PHE A 196 12.51 -2.16 1.86
C PHE A 196 12.39 -3.36 0.93
N ALA A 197 11.30 -4.11 1.09
CA ALA A 197 10.89 -5.11 0.11
C ALA A 197 9.39 -5.29 0.13
N THR A 198 8.89 -5.89 -0.95
CA THR A 198 7.52 -6.38 -1.04
C THR A 198 7.48 -7.89 -1.15
N ILE A 199 6.30 -8.47 -0.97
CA ILE A 199 6.04 -9.91 -1.11
C ILE A 199 5.27 -10.20 -2.41
N PRO A 200 5.32 -11.42 -2.97
CA PRO A 200 4.69 -11.71 -4.26
C PRO A 200 3.19 -11.37 -4.36
N THR A 201 2.46 -11.36 -3.23
CA THR A 201 1.03 -11.03 -3.16
C THR A 201 0.70 -9.55 -3.38
N SER A 202 1.71 -8.68 -3.47
CA SER A 202 1.54 -7.27 -3.84
C SER A 202 1.76 -6.98 -5.33
N GLU A 203 2.24 -7.96 -6.10
CA GLU A 203 2.38 -7.80 -7.56
C GLU A 203 0.98 -7.71 -8.20
N LEU A 204 0.80 -6.75 -9.12
CA LEU A 204 -0.47 -6.51 -9.81
C LEU A 204 -0.49 -7.10 -11.23
N TYR A 205 0.69 -7.23 -11.82
CA TYR A 205 0.87 -7.65 -13.20
C TYR A 205 1.51 -9.02 -13.24
N HIS A 206 0.94 -9.93 -14.02
CA HIS A 206 1.45 -11.29 -14.15
C HIS A 206 1.53 -11.69 -15.62
N ALA A 207 2.51 -12.53 -15.97
CA ALA A 207 2.62 -13.06 -17.32
C ALA A 207 1.52 -14.09 -17.65
N GLU A 208 0.94 -14.73 -16.62
CA GLU A 208 -0.12 -15.73 -16.73
C GLU A 208 -1.26 -15.38 -15.76
N GLU A 209 -2.52 -15.49 -16.19
CA GLU A 209 -3.72 -15.22 -15.36
C GLU A 209 -3.77 -16.06 -14.06
N ALA A 210 -3.14 -17.24 -14.05
CA ALA A 210 -3.15 -18.17 -12.92
C ALA A 210 -2.10 -17.86 -11.83
N ALA A 211 -1.28 -16.82 -11.97
CA ALA A 211 -0.14 -16.55 -11.09
C ALA A 211 -0.47 -15.75 -9.82
N VAL A 212 -1.75 -15.47 -9.54
CA VAL A 212 -2.16 -14.73 -8.34
C VAL A 212 -1.77 -15.51 -7.08
N THR A 213 -0.86 -14.94 -6.30
CA THR A 213 -0.37 -15.58 -5.08
C THR A 213 -1.40 -15.42 -3.96
N ALA A 214 -1.77 -16.52 -3.30
CA ALA A 214 -2.67 -16.47 -2.15
C ALA A 214 -2.04 -15.72 -0.96
N GLU A 215 -2.86 -14.95 -0.23
CA GLU A 215 -2.47 -14.23 0.98
C GLU A 215 -2.20 -15.19 2.15
N ASN A 216 -1.01 -15.78 2.17
CA ASN A 216 -0.62 -16.77 3.18
C ASN A 216 0.77 -16.45 3.77
N ALA A 217 1.13 -17.13 4.85
CA ALA A 217 2.39 -16.92 5.56
C ALA A 217 3.62 -17.27 4.69
N GLN A 218 3.48 -18.12 3.68
CA GLN A 218 4.59 -18.50 2.81
C GLN A 218 5.06 -17.31 1.95
N ALA A 219 4.16 -16.39 1.58
CA ALA A 219 4.52 -15.19 0.84
C ALA A 219 5.57 -14.33 1.57
N ILE A 220 5.57 -14.33 2.90
CA ILE A 220 6.54 -13.62 3.75
C ILE A 220 7.92 -14.30 3.72
N ALA A 221 7.96 -15.62 3.54
CA ALA A 221 9.19 -16.38 3.47
C ALA A 221 9.90 -16.24 2.12
N ILE A 222 9.16 -15.89 1.04
CA ILE A 222 9.71 -15.72 -0.29
C ILE A 222 10.50 -14.40 -0.35
N ARG A 223 11.78 -14.49 -0.70
CA ARG A 223 12.65 -13.32 -0.89
C ARG A 223 12.98 -13.15 -2.36
N LYS A 224 12.51 -12.05 -2.95
CA LYS A 224 12.88 -11.63 -4.32
C LYS A 224 14.32 -11.11 -4.39
N TYR A 225 14.80 -10.51 -3.30
CA TYR A 225 16.13 -9.91 -3.20
C TYR A 225 16.86 -10.39 -1.93
N PRO A 226 18.20 -10.34 -1.89
CA PRO A 226 18.99 -10.66 -0.70
C PRO A 226 18.90 -9.53 0.34
N ILE A 227 17.71 -9.31 0.88
CA ILE A 227 17.42 -8.32 1.92
C ILE A 227 17.70 -8.91 3.32
N PRO A 228 18.02 -8.07 4.32
CA PRO A 228 18.06 -8.50 5.72
C PRO A 228 16.70 -9.05 6.19
N ALA A 229 16.69 -9.68 7.37
CA ALA A 229 15.45 -10.22 7.92
C ALA A 229 14.47 -9.08 8.27
N PRO A 230 13.18 -9.18 7.89
CA PRO A 230 12.19 -8.15 8.19
C PRO A 230 12.09 -7.84 9.68
N THR A 231 12.07 -6.55 10.04
CA THR A 231 11.83 -6.08 11.41
C THR A 231 10.42 -5.54 11.57
N VAL A 232 9.86 -4.93 10.52
CA VAL A 232 8.48 -4.44 10.48
C VAL A 232 7.78 -4.98 9.25
N ILE A 233 6.56 -5.49 9.41
CA ILE A 233 5.80 -6.08 8.30
C ILE A 233 4.44 -5.41 8.17
N PHE A 234 4.11 -4.92 6.97
CA PHE A 234 2.79 -4.46 6.56
C PHE A 234 2.07 -5.60 5.83
N LEU A 235 0.95 -6.04 6.39
CA LEU A 235 0.18 -7.20 5.94
C LEU A 235 -1.24 -6.82 5.54
N LYS A 236 -1.83 -7.65 4.69
CA LYS A 236 -3.29 -7.70 4.47
C LYS A 236 -3.96 -8.68 5.44
N PRO A 237 -5.28 -8.58 5.70
CA PRO A 237 -6.00 -9.44 6.63
C PRO A 237 -5.76 -10.95 6.46
N GLY A 238 -5.78 -11.46 5.23
CA GLY A 238 -5.60 -12.90 4.96
C GLY A 238 -4.24 -13.43 5.43
N HIS A 239 -3.19 -12.63 5.26
CA HIS A 239 -1.86 -12.98 5.78
C HIS A 239 -1.86 -13.08 7.30
N LEU A 240 -2.49 -12.15 8.01
CA LEU A 240 -2.55 -12.18 9.48
C LEU A 240 -3.28 -13.45 9.95
N GLU A 241 -4.43 -13.76 9.35
CA GLU A 241 -5.22 -14.94 9.68
C GLU A 241 -4.42 -16.23 9.52
N ASP A 242 -3.74 -16.40 8.38
CA ASP A 242 -2.93 -17.58 8.11
C ASP A 242 -1.71 -17.69 9.04
N ILE A 243 -1.02 -16.58 9.31
CA ILE A 243 0.11 -16.54 10.25
C ILE A 243 -0.34 -16.95 11.66
N VAL A 244 -1.44 -16.36 12.16
CA VAL A 244 -1.94 -16.62 13.51
C VAL A 244 -2.43 -18.06 13.64
N SER A 245 -3.16 -18.55 12.63
CA SER A 245 -3.58 -19.94 12.55
C SER A 245 -2.39 -20.90 12.51
N GLY A 246 -1.38 -20.60 11.68
CA GLY A 246 -0.15 -21.37 11.54
C GLY A 246 0.65 -21.45 12.83
N ILE A 247 0.89 -20.30 13.49
CA ILE A 247 1.61 -20.24 14.76
C ILE A 247 0.83 -21.01 15.83
N GLY A 248 -0.49 -20.79 15.93
CA GLY A 248 -1.36 -21.50 16.86
C GLY A 248 -1.30 -23.02 16.67
N LYS A 249 -1.32 -23.50 15.42
CA LYS A 249 -1.19 -24.93 15.09
C LYS A 249 0.17 -25.50 15.53
N GLN A 250 1.26 -24.76 15.35
CA GLN A 250 2.59 -25.20 15.77
C GLN A 250 2.74 -25.16 17.30
N ALA A 251 2.22 -24.13 17.95
CA ALA A 251 2.29 -23.95 19.41
C ALA A 251 1.48 -25.02 20.16
N ARG A 252 0.30 -25.40 19.64
CA ARG A 252 -0.56 -26.46 20.20
C ARG A 252 0.04 -27.86 20.19
N ARG A 253 1.16 -28.08 19.49
CA ARG A 253 1.92 -29.34 19.60
C ARG A 253 2.36 -29.62 21.04
N SER A 254 2.59 -28.56 21.82
CA SER A 254 2.84 -28.61 23.26
C SER A 254 1.56 -28.23 24.02
N TRP A 255 0.49 -29.02 23.87
CA TRP A 255 -0.88 -28.63 24.28
C TRP A 255 -1.01 -28.15 25.74
N LEU A 256 -0.34 -28.81 26.70
CA LEU A 256 -0.31 -28.40 28.10
C LEU A 256 0.34 -27.01 28.26
N LEU A 257 1.56 -26.85 27.75
CA LEU A 257 2.31 -25.60 27.86
C LEU A 257 1.62 -24.46 27.11
N HIS A 258 1.01 -24.75 25.96
CA HIS A 258 0.28 -23.79 25.16
C HIS A 258 -0.89 -23.17 25.92
N ALA A 259 -1.69 -23.97 26.65
CA ALA A 259 -2.82 -23.46 27.42
C ALA A 259 -2.38 -22.50 28.53
N PHE A 260 -1.33 -22.86 29.28
CA PHE A 260 -0.75 -21.98 30.31
C PHE A 260 -0.11 -20.73 29.71
N ALA A 261 0.66 -20.88 28.63
CA ALA A 261 1.32 -19.78 27.94
C ALA A 261 0.31 -18.77 27.40
N ALA A 262 -0.76 -19.23 26.72
CA ALA A 262 -1.81 -18.38 26.20
C ALA A 262 -2.52 -17.61 27.31
N ARG A 263 -2.86 -18.27 28.42
CA ARG A 263 -3.50 -17.61 29.58
C ARG A 263 -2.60 -16.55 30.21
N HIS A 264 -1.32 -16.84 30.39
CA HIS A 264 -0.37 -15.86 30.95
C HIS A 264 -0.17 -14.67 30.01
N LYS A 265 -0.06 -14.91 28.70
CA LYS A 265 0.05 -13.82 27.74
C LYS A 265 -1.24 -13.00 27.65
N GLY A 266 -2.41 -13.63 27.68
CA GLY A 266 -3.69 -12.94 27.76
C GLY A 266 -3.79 -12.04 29.00
N ALA A 267 -3.37 -12.54 30.18
CA ALA A 267 -3.33 -11.73 31.39
C ALA A 267 -2.37 -10.53 31.26
N ALA A 268 -1.18 -10.72 30.67
CA ALA A 268 -0.24 -9.62 30.42
C ALA A 268 -0.81 -8.56 29.46
N LEU A 269 -1.58 -8.97 28.45
CA LEU A 269 -2.25 -8.02 27.55
C LEU A 269 -3.28 -7.16 28.29
N VAL A 270 -4.05 -7.76 29.21
CA VAL A 270 -5.00 -7.03 30.08
C VAL A 270 -4.27 -6.03 30.99
N GLU A 271 -3.06 -6.37 31.45
CA GLU A 271 -2.18 -5.47 32.21
C GLU A 271 -1.50 -4.40 31.33
N GLY A 272 -1.73 -4.40 30.01
CA GLY A 272 -1.18 -3.40 29.09
C GLY A 272 0.26 -3.68 28.65
N PHE A 273 0.70 -4.94 28.68
CA PHE A 273 2.06 -5.32 28.30
C PHE A 273 2.11 -6.43 27.24
N VAL A 274 2.99 -6.25 26.25
CA VAL A 274 3.28 -7.24 25.20
C VAL A 274 4.80 -7.43 25.09
N THR A 275 5.24 -8.69 25.02
CA THR A 275 6.66 -9.02 24.82
C THR A 275 6.82 -10.36 24.12
N ASN A 276 7.86 -10.45 23.30
CA ASN A 276 8.36 -11.68 22.67
C ASN A 276 9.56 -12.29 23.43
N GLN A 277 9.92 -11.78 24.61
CA GLN A 277 11.09 -12.22 25.38
C GLN A 277 10.72 -12.97 26.67
N SER A 278 9.45 -13.34 26.85
CA SER A 278 8.99 -14.02 28.05
C SER A 278 9.46 -15.48 28.11
N LEU A 279 9.34 -16.11 29.28
CA LEU A 279 9.54 -17.56 29.42
C LEU A 279 8.64 -18.35 28.45
N TRP A 280 7.41 -17.88 28.25
CA TRP A 280 6.42 -18.53 27.37
C TRP A 280 6.77 -18.40 25.89
N ASP A 281 7.46 -17.34 25.49
CA ASP A 281 8.01 -17.22 24.14
C ASP A 281 9.04 -18.31 23.88
N ARG A 282 10.03 -18.41 24.75
CA ARG A 282 11.13 -19.39 24.62
C ARG A 282 10.63 -20.83 24.61
N LEU A 283 9.64 -21.15 25.44
CA LEU A 283 9.13 -22.52 25.59
C LEU A 283 8.09 -22.91 24.53
N VAL A 284 7.31 -21.96 24.00
CA VAL A 284 6.14 -22.27 23.16
C VAL A 284 6.16 -21.53 21.83
N PHE A 285 6.32 -20.21 21.84
CA PHE A 285 6.03 -19.41 20.66
C PHE A 285 7.22 -19.17 19.72
N ASP A 286 8.47 -19.15 20.20
CA ASP A 286 9.65 -18.90 19.36
C ASP A 286 9.80 -19.96 18.27
N GLY A 287 9.75 -21.23 18.65
CA GLY A 287 9.80 -22.35 17.70
C GLY A 287 8.58 -22.40 16.77
N ALA A 288 7.42 -21.93 17.23
CA ALA A 288 6.21 -21.85 16.42
C ALA A 288 6.32 -20.73 15.37
N ARG A 289 6.74 -19.53 15.77
CA ARG A 289 7.01 -18.40 14.89
C ARG A 289 8.09 -18.72 13.88
N ALA A 290 9.21 -19.31 14.30
CA ALA A 290 10.31 -19.66 13.40
C ALA A 290 9.88 -20.61 12.27
N LYS A 291 8.91 -21.50 12.51
CA LYS A 291 8.38 -22.41 11.48
C LYS A 291 7.44 -21.73 10.48
N VAL A 292 6.82 -20.62 10.87
CA VAL A 292 5.80 -19.93 10.05
C VAL A 292 6.39 -18.72 9.35
N LEU A 293 7.12 -17.89 10.09
CA LEU A 293 7.73 -16.63 9.64
C LEU A 293 9.19 -16.80 9.18
N GLY A 294 9.77 -17.99 9.38
CA GLY A 294 11.17 -18.26 9.05
C GLY A 294 12.11 -17.29 9.78
N HIS A 295 12.98 -16.65 9.00
CA HIS A 295 13.99 -15.72 9.50
C HIS A 295 13.39 -14.45 10.12
N ALA A 296 12.17 -14.04 9.74
CA ALA A 296 11.53 -12.86 10.31
C ALA A 296 11.15 -13.08 11.79
N ALA A 297 10.98 -14.32 12.24
CA ALA A 297 10.54 -14.64 13.60
C ALA A 297 11.42 -14.05 14.71
N ALA A 298 12.73 -13.94 14.47
CA ALA A 298 13.70 -13.48 15.46
C ALA A 298 13.89 -11.96 15.47
N THR A 299 13.56 -11.29 14.37
CA THR A 299 13.83 -9.86 14.15
C THR A 299 12.58 -9.00 14.19
N LEU A 300 11.40 -9.62 14.07
CA LEU A 300 10.12 -8.93 14.05
C LEU A 300 9.92 -8.13 15.35
N ARG A 301 9.61 -6.84 15.19
CA ARG A 301 9.33 -5.91 16.28
C ARG A 301 7.96 -5.24 16.18
N ALA A 302 7.31 -5.25 15.01
CA ALA A 302 5.96 -4.73 14.82
C ALA A 302 5.28 -5.35 13.60
N VAL A 303 3.96 -5.48 13.67
CA VAL A 303 3.09 -5.85 12.54
C VAL A 303 2.03 -4.79 12.37
N ILE A 304 1.86 -4.32 11.14
CA ILE A 304 0.80 -3.40 10.75
C ILE A 304 -0.10 -4.14 9.78
N VAL A 305 -1.40 -4.14 10.02
CA VAL A 305 -2.39 -4.77 9.13
C VAL A 305 -3.28 -3.70 8.53
N SER A 306 -3.38 -3.71 7.21
CA SER A 306 -4.18 -2.74 6.45
C SER A 306 -4.70 -3.31 5.14
N GLY A 307 -5.48 -2.53 4.38
CA GLY A 307 -6.08 -3.00 3.11
C GLY A 307 -7.32 -3.88 3.28
N GLY A 308 -7.93 -3.90 4.47
CA GLY A 308 -9.20 -4.58 4.73
C GLY A 308 -9.51 -4.66 6.23
N SER A 309 -10.72 -5.12 6.57
CA SER A 309 -11.13 -5.34 7.96
C SER A 309 -10.59 -6.69 8.47
N ILE A 310 -10.20 -6.74 9.75
CA ILE A 310 -9.92 -8.01 10.45
C ILE A 310 -11.04 -8.28 11.46
N ALA A 311 -11.29 -9.55 11.78
CA ALA A 311 -12.24 -9.90 12.83
C ALA A 311 -11.72 -9.45 14.21
N ASN A 312 -12.57 -8.85 15.04
CA ASN A 312 -12.22 -8.45 16.40
C ASN A 312 -11.72 -9.64 17.25
N ALA A 313 -12.31 -10.82 17.03
CA ALA A 313 -11.90 -12.07 17.68
C ALA A 313 -10.48 -12.53 17.33
N LEU A 314 -9.86 -12.00 16.27
CA LEU A 314 -8.50 -12.32 15.87
C LEU A 314 -7.44 -11.51 16.63
N LEU A 315 -7.79 -10.34 17.20
CA LEU A 315 -6.83 -9.41 17.80
C LEU A 315 -6.03 -10.03 18.96
N GLU A 316 -6.72 -10.61 19.95
CA GLU A 316 -6.05 -11.23 21.09
C GLU A 316 -5.20 -12.44 20.66
N PRO A 317 -5.70 -13.42 19.87
CA PRO A 317 -4.88 -14.49 19.32
C PRO A 317 -3.66 -13.98 18.54
N ALA A 318 -3.82 -12.91 17.77
CA ALA A 318 -2.73 -12.30 17.00
C ALA A 318 -1.65 -11.71 17.90
N ARG A 319 -2.04 -10.90 18.89
CA ARG A 319 -1.12 -10.31 19.88
C ARG A 319 -0.38 -11.39 20.67
N ILE A 320 -1.05 -12.49 21.05
CA ILE A 320 -0.42 -13.63 21.72
C ILE A 320 0.57 -14.34 20.80
N ALA A 321 0.15 -14.72 19.59
CA ALA A 321 0.96 -15.49 18.65
C ALA A 321 2.21 -14.74 18.20
N LEU A 322 2.04 -13.48 17.79
CA LEU A 322 3.12 -12.62 17.29
C LEU A 322 3.98 -12.06 18.42
N SER A 323 3.36 -11.74 19.55
CA SER A 323 4.05 -11.21 20.74
C SER A 323 4.80 -9.90 20.51
N VAL A 324 4.38 -9.15 19.50
CA VAL A 324 4.87 -7.81 19.14
C VAL A 324 3.68 -6.85 18.99
N PRO A 325 3.90 -5.52 19.06
CA PRO A 325 2.92 -4.52 18.66
C PRO A 325 2.18 -4.87 17.37
N LEU A 326 0.85 -4.78 17.41
CA LEU A 326 -0.05 -5.00 16.29
C LEU A 326 -0.87 -3.72 16.06
N VAL A 327 -0.68 -3.10 14.91
CA VAL A 327 -1.44 -1.94 14.47
C VAL A 327 -2.48 -2.36 13.45
N VAL A 328 -3.72 -1.95 13.65
CA VAL A 328 -4.78 -2.06 12.64
C VAL A 328 -4.92 -0.70 12.00
N ALA A 329 -4.81 -0.62 10.68
CA ALA A 329 -4.88 0.62 9.93
C ALA A 329 -5.90 0.51 8.79
N HIS A 330 -6.77 1.51 8.68
CA HIS A 330 -7.64 1.68 7.53
C HIS A 330 -7.00 2.65 6.54
N THR A 331 -6.87 2.22 5.29
CA THR A 331 -6.29 2.99 4.19
C THR A 331 -7.34 3.24 3.12
N SER A 332 -7.11 4.26 2.29
CA SER A 332 -7.98 4.65 1.19
C SER A 332 -7.15 4.82 -0.08
N ALA A 333 -7.72 4.53 -1.26
CA ALA A 333 -7.06 4.80 -2.54
C ALA A 333 -6.72 6.30 -2.71
N LEU A 334 -7.47 7.17 -2.02
CA LEU A 334 -7.27 8.62 -2.01
C LEU A 334 -6.17 9.09 -1.06
N SER A 335 -5.57 8.20 -0.26
CA SER A 335 -4.54 8.60 0.70
C SER A 335 -3.28 7.75 0.60
N GLY A 336 -2.12 8.41 0.66
CA GLY A 336 -0.85 7.73 0.88
C GLY A 336 -0.64 7.29 2.34
N ALA A 337 -1.51 7.69 3.26
CA ALA A 337 -1.40 7.41 4.69
C ALA A 337 -2.59 6.60 5.21
N PRO A 338 -2.48 6.01 6.42
CA PRO A 338 -3.65 5.51 7.11
C PRO A 338 -4.62 6.66 7.42
N VAL A 339 -5.89 6.48 7.08
CA VAL A 339 -6.98 7.37 7.48
C VAL A 339 -7.29 7.16 8.96
N LEU A 340 -7.28 5.90 9.40
CA LEU A 340 -7.45 5.49 10.79
C LEU A 340 -6.30 4.54 11.14
N ALA A 341 -5.74 4.65 12.34
CA ALA A 341 -4.74 3.71 12.82
C ALA A 341 -4.78 3.54 14.34
N SER A 342 -4.76 2.30 14.81
CA SER A 342 -4.63 2.00 16.22
C SER A 342 -3.22 2.35 16.69
N HIS A 343 -3.08 2.76 17.95
CA HIS A 343 -1.76 3.00 18.50
C HIS A 343 -1.00 1.65 18.63
N PRO A 344 0.33 1.58 18.40
CA PRO A 344 1.08 0.31 18.49
C PRO A 344 1.01 -0.35 19.87
N LEU A 345 0.77 0.45 20.92
CA LEU A 345 0.60 0.00 22.30
C LEU A 345 -0.87 -0.02 22.74
N ASP A 346 -1.81 0.14 21.82
CA ASP A 346 -3.21 -0.11 22.10
C ASP A 346 -3.45 -1.62 22.20
N LEU A 347 -3.54 -2.10 23.44
CA LEU A 347 -3.80 -3.49 23.77
C LEU A 347 -5.24 -3.71 24.25
N GLN A 348 -6.12 -2.73 24.08
CA GLN A 348 -7.51 -2.84 24.52
C GLN A 348 -8.20 -4.03 23.83
N ALA A 349 -8.98 -4.76 24.62
CA ALA A 349 -9.90 -5.79 24.15
C ALA A 349 -11.31 -5.19 24.20
N LEU A 350 -11.79 -4.72 23.05
CA LEU A 350 -13.12 -4.13 22.97
C LEU A 350 -14.17 -5.23 22.74
N PRO A 351 -15.30 -5.22 23.47
CA PRO A 351 -16.36 -6.18 23.26
C PRO A 351 -17.00 -5.97 21.89
N GLY A 352 -17.31 -7.06 21.17
CA GLY A 352 -18.02 -6.99 19.90
C GLY A 352 -17.79 -8.21 19.01
N ASN A 353 -18.88 -8.65 18.36
CA ASN A 353 -18.86 -9.67 17.33
C ASN A 353 -18.87 -8.96 15.96
N GLY A 354 -17.70 -8.63 15.43
CA GLY A 354 -17.59 -7.88 14.17
C GLY A 354 -16.15 -7.55 13.79
N ALA A 355 -15.99 -6.50 12.99
CA ALA A 355 -14.68 -5.96 12.62
C ALA A 355 -13.95 -5.38 13.84
N ALA A 356 -12.63 -5.52 13.85
CA ALA A 356 -11.76 -4.88 14.82
C ALA A 356 -11.76 -3.35 14.63
N PRO A 357 -11.59 -2.58 15.72
CA PRO A 357 -11.35 -1.15 15.62
C PRO A 357 -10.05 -0.87 14.84
N ALA A 358 -10.13 0.02 13.86
CA ALA A 358 -8.96 0.57 13.17
C ALA A 358 -8.31 1.71 13.95
N GLY A 359 -8.85 2.10 15.11
CA GLY A 359 -8.30 3.15 15.97
C GLY A 359 -8.81 4.57 15.64
N PRO A 360 -8.19 5.60 16.24
CA PRO A 360 -8.52 6.99 15.97
C PRO A 360 -8.05 7.45 14.57
N PRO A 361 -8.40 8.67 14.13
CA PRO A 361 -7.82 9.29 12.96
C PRO A 361 -6.29 9.28 12.96
N GLY A 362 -5.70 9.10 11.78
CA GLY A 362 -4.26 9.21 11.60
C GLY A 362 -3.74 10.60 12.00
N ILE A 363 -2.45 10.69 12.36
CA ILE A 363 -1.84 11.91 12.93
C ILE A 363 -1.93 13.16 12.02
N ASN A 364 -2.14 12.97 10.72
CA ASN A 364 -2.19 14.03 9.72
C ASN A 364 -3.54 14.17 9.02
N VAL A 365 -4.61 13.60 9.59
CA VAL A 365 -5.95 13.71 9.00
C VAL A 365 -6.98 14.04 10.07
N GLU A 366 -8.02 14.75 9.63
CA GLU A 366 -9.27 14.90 10.36
C GLU A 366 -10.33 14.03 9.71
N VAL A 367 -11.20 13.45 10.53
CA VAL A 367 -12.26 12.54 10.08
C VAL A 367 -13.59 12.96 10.69
N LYS A 368 -14.67 12.87 9.93
CA LYS A 368 -16.04 13.00 10.44
C LYS A 368 -16.97 11.98 9.79
N LEU A 369 -18.11 11.75 10.44
CA LEU A 369 -19.19 10.92 9.91
C LEU A 369 -20.32 11.79 9.37
N LEU A 370 -20.87 11.41 8.21
CA LEU A 370 -22.07 12.01 7.64
C LEU A 370 -23.25 11.04 7.64
N GLY A 371 -24.48 11.58 7.65
CA GLY A 371 -25.70 10.77 7.60
C GLY A 371 -25.91 9.95 8.87
N LEU A 372 -25.68 10.58 10.02
CA LEU A 372 -25.95 9.99 11.34
C LEU A 372 -27.47 9.86 11.57
N ASP A 373 -27.84 8.86 12.36
CA ASP A 373 -29.18 8.75 12.92
C ASP A 373 -29.19 9.43 14.29
N ASP A 374 -29.63 10.69 14.32
CA ASP A 374 -29.57 11.53 15.52
C ASP A 374 -30.41 10.94 16.67
N ASP A 375 -31.59 10.39 16.36
CA ASP A 375 -32.46 9.74 17.36
C ASP A 375 -31.78 8.52 18.01
N ALA A 376 -31.08 7.72 17.21
CA ALA A 376 -30.32 6.58 17.73
C ALA A 376 -29.14 7.01 18.61
N VAL A 377 -28.42 8.05 18.21
CA VAL A 377 -27.27 8.58 18.96
C VAL A 377 -27.72 9.24 20.27
N GLU A 378 -28.78 10.04 20.25
CA GLU A 378 -29.40 10.60 21.46
C GLU A 378 -29.97 9.51 22.39
N GLY A 379 -30.42 8.39 21.80
CA GLY A 379 -30.79 7.17 22.52
C GLY A 379 -29.62 6.37 23.11
N GLY A 380 -28.37 6.80 22.90
CA GLY A 380 -27.16 6.20 23.46
C GLY A 380 -26.48 5.16 22.57
N ALA A 381 -26.86 5.03 21.29
CA ALA A 381 -26.14 4.21 20.33
C ALA A 381 -24.85 4.89 19.85
N ASP A 382 -23.87 4.08 19.45
CA ASP A 382 -22.65 4.59 18.82
C ASP A 382 -22.98 5.30 17.49
N PRO A 383 -22.40 6.47 17.19
CA PRO A 383 -22.57 7.15 15.90
C PRO A 383 -22.12 6.29 14.73
N VAL A 384 -22.99 6.13 13.72
CA VAL A 384 -22.71 5.38 12.49
C VAL A 384 -23.05 6.21 11.27
N GLY A 385 -22.09 6.38 10.36
CA GLY A 385 -22.28 7.20 9.16
C GLY A 385 -21.23 6.95 8.09
N THR A 386 -21.30 7.71 7.01
CA THR A 386 -20.32 7.68 5.91
C THR A 386 -19.02 8.34 6.35
N LEU A 387 -17.91 7.63 6.15
CA LEU A 387 -16.58 8.09 6.55
C LEU A 387 -16.01 9.09 5.54
N ILE A 388 -15.77 10.31 5.99
CA ILE A 388 -15.11 11.34 5.20
C ILE A 388 -13.90 11.90 5.95
N ALA A 389 -12.87 12.28 5.22
CA ALA A 389 -11.64 12.80 5.78
C ALA A 389 -11.12 14.00 4.99
N ARG A 390 -10.30 14.79 5.67
CA ARG A 390 -9.48 15.84 5.07
C ARG A 390 -8.13 15.87 5.75
N GLY A 391 -7.14 16.45 5.08
CA GLY A 391 -5.81 16.62 5.64
C GLY A 391 -4.75 16.59 4.56
N PRO A 392 -3.51 16.95 4.89
CA PRO A 392 -2.43 17.04 3.92
C PRO A 392 -2.11 15.73 3.22
N SER A 393 -2.49 14.55 3.72
CA SER A 393 -2.26 13.26 3.03
C SER A 393 -3.44 12.77 2.18
N ILE A 394 -4.54 13.51 2.15
CA ILE A 394 -5.73 13.18 1.35
C ILE A 394 -5.60 13.85 -0.01
N GLY A 395 -5.59 13.04 -1.06
CA GLY A 395 -5.61 13.49 -2.45
C GLY A 395 -7.00 13.87 -2.92
N GLN A 396 -7.05 14.53 -4.07
CA GLN A 396 -8.29 14.95 -4.70
C GLN A 396 -8.85 13.81 -5.54
N ARG A 397 -10.15 13.50 -5.35
CA ARG A 397 -10.88 12.59 -6.23
C ARG A 397 -11.23 13.31 -7.52
N VAL A 398 -10.80 12.76 -8.66
CA VAL A 398 -11.11 13.30 -9.99
C VAL A 398 -11.74 12.22 -10.85
N PRO A 399 -12.87 12.48 -11.54
CA PRO A 399 -13.38 11.58 -12.56
C PRO A 399 -12.34 11.40 -13.66
N LEU A 400 -12.09 10.15 -14.09
CA LEU A 400 -10.99 9.86 -15.02
C LEU A 400 -11.06 10.68 -16.33
N PRO A 401 -12.20 10.79 -17.04
CA PRO A 401 -12.26 11.60 -18.26
C PRO A 401 -12.02 13.09 -18.01
N ALA A 402 -12.47 13.58 -16.85
CA ALA A 402 -12.44 15.00 -16.54
C ALA A 402 -11.01 15.48 -16.21
N TYR A 403 -10.19 14.63 -15.58
CA TYR A 403 -8.79 14.91 -15.27
C TYR A 403 -7.99 15.27 -16.54
N PHE A 404 -8.16 14.49 -17.61
CA PHE A 404 -7.40 14.65 -18.85
C PHE A 404 -7.87 15.82 -19.72
N THR A 405 -9.09 16.33 -19.49
CA THR A 405 -9.61 17.53 -20.17
C THR A 405 -9.17 18.86 -19.54
N GLY A 406 -8.19 18.84 -18.63
CA GLY A 406 -7.62 20.06 -18.04
C GLY A 406 -8.29 20.48 -16.73
N TRP A 407 -8.68 19.53 -15.89
CA TRP A 407 -9.13 19.83 -14.53
C TRP A 407 -8.00 20.54 -13.77
N GLU A 408 -8.19 21.84 -13.48
CA GLU A 408 -7.28 22.59 -12.61
C GLU A 408 -7.59 22.28 -11.15
N SER A 409 -6.55 22.09 -10.34
CA SER A 409 -6.71 21.76 -8.92
C SER A 409 -7.59 22.81 -8.24
N VAL A 410 -8.74 22.39 -7.70
CA VAL A 410 -9.42 23.20 -6.70
C VAL A 410 -8.69 22.92 -5.40
N GLY A 411 -7.63 23.69 -5.13
CA GLY A 411 -6.88 23.62 -3.89
C GLY A 411 -7.82 23.97 -2.72
N GLY A 412 -8.15 22.98 -1.91
CA GLY A 412 -8.95 23.17 -0.71
C GLY A 412 -8.83 21.97 0.22
N GLU A 413 -8.90 22.23 1.52
CA GLU A 413 -9.10 21.23 2.58
C GLU A 413 -10.53 20.64 2.48
N GLU A 414 -10.89 20.09 1.33
CA GLU A 414 -12.22 19.59 1.08
C GLU A 414 -12.41 18.24 1.77
N TRP A 415 -13.55 18.11 2.43
CA TRP A 415 -13.96 16.86 3.03
C TRP A 415 -14.25 15.84 1.93
N THR A 416 -13.42 14.81 1.84
CA THR A 416 -13.50 13.80 0.79
C THR A 416 -13.99 12.48 1.37
N ALA A 417 -14.89 11.80 0.66
CA ALA A 417 -15.28 10.43 1.01
C ALA A 417 -14.09 9.49 0.80
N VAL A 418 -13.58 8.92 1.90
CA VAL A 418 -12.37 8.07 1.91
C VAL A 418 -12.68 6.61 2.14
N GLY A 419 -13.95 6.25 2.25
CA GLY A 419 -14.38 4.87 2.40
C GLY A 419 -15.88 4.76 2.71
N GLY A 420 -16.28 3.53 3.04
CA GLY A 420 -17.66 3.17 3.33
C GLY A 420 -18.20 3.75 4.64
N ARG A 421 -19.04 2.97 5.33
CA ARG A 421 -19.60 3.37 6.62
C ARG A 421 -18.64 3.03 7.75
N ALA A 422 -18.64 3.85 8.78
CA ALA A 422 -17.90 3.60 10.00
C ALA A 422 -18.75 3.90 11.23
N ARG A 423 -18.39 3.25 12.33
CA ARG A 423 -18.93 3.47 13.68
C ARG A 423 -17.85 4.08 14.55
N VAL A 424 -18.19 5.10 15.33
CA VAL A 424 -17.29 5.64 16.36
C VAL A 424 -17.69 5.09 17.72
N GLN A 425 -16.74 4.47 18.40
CA GLN A 425 -16.93 3.95 19.75
C GLN A 425 -16.66 5.04 20.80
N THR A 426 -17.14 4.83 22.01
CA THR A 426 -17.03 5.79 23.13
C THR A 426 -15.57 6.14 23.51
N ASN A 427 -14.60 5.26 23.23
CA ASN A 427 -13.17 5.53 23.41
C ASN A 427 -12.52 6.30 22.24
N GLY A 428 -13.30 6.74 21.25
CA GLY A 428 -12.83 7.45 20.06
C GLY A 428 -12.26 6.56 18.95
N ALA A 429 -12.30 5.24 19.11
CA ALA A 429 -11.87 4.32 18.07
C ALA A 429 -12.94 4.17 16.98
N PHE A 430 -12.51 4.12 15.73
CA PHE A 430 -13.39 3.88 14.59
C PHE A 430 -13.37 2.40 14.21
N VAL A 431 -14.55 1.86 13.89
CA VAL A 431 -14.74 0.54 13.31
C VAL A 431 -15.33 0.73 11.91
N VAL A 432 -14.61 0.28 10.88
CA VAL A 432 -15.11 0.29 9.50
C VAL A 432 -16.08 -0.88 9.32
N LEU A 433 -17.27 -0.61 8.76
CA LEU A 433 -18.40 -1.53 8.71
C LEU A 433 -18.55 -2.26 7.38
#